data_AF-A0A7Y1ZB03-F1
#
_entry.id   AF-A0A7Y1ZB03-F1
#
_cell.length_a   1.000
_cell.length_b   1.000
_cell.length_c   1.000
_cell.angle_alpha   90.00
_cell.angle_beta   90.00
_cell.angle_gamma   90.00
#
_symmetry.space_group_name_H-M   'P 1'
#
loop_
_entity.id
_entity.type
_entity.pdbx_description
1 polymer ?
#
loop_
_entity_poly.entity_id
_entity_poly.type
_entity_poly.pdbx_seq_one_letter_code
_entity_poly.pdbx_strand_id
1 'polypeptide(L)'
;MNLLKTSLLALVLLTTAASCTKDEDPVVEELNYSIDLNLANETDWDMANEILRLVNEHRVSVGLNMLQKDQQYASAYAVDHTQYMIENRKISHDNFSERVRALKDRGAASVGENVGYGYTEAQSLVTAWLNSPSHKRVLEGQYTHSGFGIMKNSQGQYYFTQLFYRN
;
A
#
# COMPACT_ATOMS: atom_id res chain seq x y z
N MET A 1 18.75 9.75 -92.10
CA MET A 1 19.76 8.68 -92.19
C MET A 1 19.79 7.98 -90.84
N ASN A 2 19.52 6.68 -90.88
CA ASN A 2 19.23 5.79 -89.76
C ASN A 2 20.39 5.71 -88.75
N LEU A 3 20.10 5.46 -87.47
CA LEU A 3 20.23 4.11 -86.89
C LEU A 3 19.91 4.07 -85.39
N LEU A 4 19.02 3.12 -85.07
CA LEU A 4 18.66 2.61 -83.77
C LEU A 4 19.88 2.09 -82.99
N LYS A 5 19.86 2.25 -81.66
CA LYS A 5 20.44 1.29 -80.72
C LYS A 5 19.46 1.01 -79.57
N THR A 6 19.40 -0.27 -79.26
CA THR A 6 18.41 -1.02 -78.48
C THR A 6 18.67 -1.06 -76.98
N SER A 7 17.62 -1.47 -76.25
CA SER A 7 17.62 -2.20 -74.96
C SER A 7 18.14 -1.47 -73.72
N LEU A 8 17.29 -1.31 -72.71
CA LEU A 8 17.05 -2.38 -71.72
C LEU A 8 15.80 -2.08 -70.90
N LEU A 9 14.96 -3.11 -70.76
CA LEU A 9 13.77 -3.16 -69.91
C LEU A 9 14.23 -3.16 -68.44
N ALA A 10 13.74 -2.24 -67.62
CA ALA A 10 13.78 -2.37 -66.16
C ALA A 10 12.49 -1.83 -65.57
N LEU A 11 11.50 -2.72 -65.51
CA LEU A 11 10.26 -2.55 -64.76
C LEU A 11 10.60 -2.65 -63.27
N VAL A 12 10.71 -1.52 -62.57
CA VAL A 12 10.80 -1.51 -61.11
C VAL A 12 9.41 -1.16 -60.57
N LEU A 13 8.67 -2.20 -60.19
CA LEU A 13 7.48 -2.10 -59.36
C LEU A 13 7.90 -1.54 -57.99
N LEU A 14 7.61 -0.27 -57.72
CA LEU A 14 7.65 0.26 -56.36
C LEU A 14 6.28 -0.02 -55.71
N THR A 15 6.20 -1.12 -54.97
CA THR A 15 5.04 -1.46 -54.14
C THR A 15 4.95 -0.48 -52.97
N THR A 16 3.90 0.33 -52.92
CA THR A 16 3.54 1.15 -51.76
C THR A 16 3.03 0.25 -50.64
N ALA A 17 3.86 -0.02 -49.63
CA ALA A 17 3.39 -0.61 -48.38
C ALA A 17 2.87 0.52 -47.47
N ALA A 18 1.56 0.70 -47.42
CA ALA A 18 0.91 1.42 -46.34
C ALA A 18 1.03 0.56 -45.08
N SER A 19 2.07 0.79 -44.28
CA SER A 19 2.20 0.16 -42.97
C SER A 19 1.33 0.93 -41.98
N CYS A 20 0.12 0.42 -41.76
CA CYS A 20 -0.72 0.80 -40.63
C CYS A 20 0.09 0.59 -39.35
N THR A 21 0.45 1.67 -38.66
CA THR A 21 0.94 1.58 -37.29
C THR A 21 -0.22 1.03 -36.46
N LYS A 22 -0.01 -0.11 -35.80
CA LYS A 22 -0.98 -0.63 -34.84
C LYS A 22 -0.93 0.31 -33.63
N ASP A 23 -2.10 0.71 -33.15
CA ASP A 23 -2.23 1.36 -31.85
C ASP A 23 -1.56 0.44 -30.83
N GLU A 24 -0.48 0.92 -30.22
CA GLU A 24 0.11 0.24 -29.07
C GLU A 24 -0.87 0.42 -27.92
N ASP A 25 -1.53 -0.68 -27.52
CA ASP A 25 -2.24 -0.74 -26.26
C ASP A 25 -1.31 -0.20 -25.16
N PRO A 26 -1.77 0.69 -24.27
CA PRO A 26 -0.93 1.20 -23.21
C PRO A 26 -0.43 -0.01 -22.39
N VAL A 27 0.89 -0.16 -22.33
CA VAL A 27 1.55 -1.08 -21.43
C VAL A 27 1.11 -0.70 -20.02
N VAL A 28 0.15 -1.44 -19.47
CA VAL A 28 -0.14 -1.41 -18.05
C VAL A 28 1.10 -2.04 -17.41
N GLU A 29 2.03 -1.22 -16.94
CA GLU A 29 3.03 -1.70 -15.98
C GLU A 29 2.24 -2.32 -14.83
N GLU A 30 2.22 -3.65 -14.75
CA GLU A 30 1.89 -4.32 -13.51
C GLU A 30 2.87 -3.79 -12.47
N LEU A 31 2.42 -2.83 -11.66
CA LEU A 31 3.11 -2.40 -10.47
C LEU A 31 3.18 -3.60 -9.53
N ASN A 32 4.21 -4.42 -9.70
CA ASN A 32 4.57 -5.42 -8.72
C ASN A 32 5.07 -4.65 -7.49
N TYR A 33 4.15 -4.31 -6.59
CA TYR A 33 4.47 -3.86 -5.22
C TYR A 33 5.11 -5.03 -4.47
N SER A 34 6.34 -5.36 -4.85
CA SER A 34 7.20 -6.25 -4.11
C SER A 34 7.67 -5.50 -2.88
N ILE A 35 7.35 -6.03 -1.70
CA ILE A 35 7.78 -5.51 -0.41
C ILE A 35 8.61 -6.60 0.27
N ASP A 36 9.68 -6.22 0.96
CA ASP A 36 10.39 -7.16 1.83
C ASP A 36 9.52 -7.45 3.06
N LEU A 37 9.06 -8.70 3.17
CA LEU A 37 8.24 -9.13 4.31
C LEU A 37 9.01 -9.07 5.63
N ASN A 38 10.34 -9.05 5.61
CA ASN A 38 11.15 -8.90 6.81
C ASN A 38 10.99 -7.53 7.46
N LEU A 39 10.50 -6.51 6.74
CA LEU A 39 10.16 -5.21 7.33
C LEU A 39 9.19 -5.35 8.49
N ALA A 40 8.25 -6.31 8.43
CA ALA A 40 7.32 -6.56 9.53
C ALA A 40 8.03 -6.86 10.87
N ASN A 41 9.28 -7.34 10.85
CA ASN A 41 10.07 -7.60 12.05
C ASN A 41 10.62 -6.34 12.72
N GLU A 42 10.61 -5.19 12.03
CA GLU A 42 11.05 -3.91 12.62
C GLU A 42 9.99 -3.27 13.53
N THR A 43 8.77 -3.81 13.52
CA THR A 43 7.71 -3.39 14.44
C THR A 43 8.04 -3.80 15.88
N ASP A 44 7.81 -2.88 16.81
CA ASP A 44 7.68 -3.18 18.24
C ASP A 44 6.44 -4.04 18.48
N TRP A 45 6.64 -5.36 18.49
CA TRP A 45 5.54 -6.33 18.58
C TRP A 45 4.89 -6.38 19.95
N ASP A 46 5.57 -5.99 21.03
CA ASP A 46 4.97 -5.91 22.35
C ASP A 46 3.95 -4.79 22.39
N MET A 47 4.33 -3.60 21.89
CA MET A 47 3.40 -2.47 21.72
C MET A 47 2.25 -2.81 20.77
N ALA A 48 2.52 -3.47 19.63
CA ALA A 48 1.49 -3.86 18.67
C ALA A 48 0.47 -4.86 19.24
N ASN A 49 0.94 -5.85 20.00
CA ASN A 49 0.06 -6.85 20.64
C ASN A 49 -0.88 -6.20 21.66
N GLU A 50 -0.37 -5.25 22.45
CA GLU A 50 -1.20 -4.55 23.43
C GLU A 50 -2.22 -3.63 22.76
N ILE A 51 -1.84 -2.90 21.70
CA ILE A 51 -2.77 -2.12 20.89
C ILE A 51 -3.85 -3.02 20.30
N LEU A 52 -3.48 -4.15 19.69
CA LEU A 52 -4.44 -5.08 19.11
C LEU A 52 -5.41 -5.64 20.15
N ARG A 53 -4.92 -6.00 21.35
CA ARG A 53 -5.75 -6.46 22.46
C ARG A 53 -6.80 -5.41 22.82
N LEU A 54 -6.39 -4.17 23.06
CA LEU A 54 -7.27 -3.06 23.43
C LEU A 54 -8.28 -2.71 22.32
N VAL A 55 -7.84 -2.71 21.06
CA VAL A 55 -8.72 -2.51 19.90
C VAL A 55 -9.75 -3.63 19.81
N ASN A 56 -9.35 -4.88 20.03
CA ASN A 56 -10.27 -6.02 20.00
C ASN A 56 -11.25 -6.02 21.18
N GLU A 57 -10.84 -5.61 22.37
CA GLU A 57 -11.75 -5.41 23.51
C GLU A 57 -12.82 -4.38 23.19
N HIS A 58 -12.43 -3.23 22.62
CA HIS A 58 -13.39 -2.22 22.16
C HIS A 58 -14.32 -2.80 21.09
N ARG A 59 -13.79 -3.45 20.06
CA ARG A 59 -14.58 -4.03 18.97
C ARG A 59 -15.61 -5.03 19.47
N VAL A 60 -15.23 -5.94 20.36
CA VAL A 60 -16.15 -6.91 20.98
C VAL A 60 -17.23 -6.18 21.79
N SER A 61 -16.87 -5.12 22.53
CA SER A 61 -17.82 -4.35 23.35
C SER A 61 -18.93 -3.67 22.52
N VAL A 62 -18.67 -3.40 21.24
CA VAL A 62 -19.64 -2.80 20.29
C VAL A 62 -20.21 -3.83 19.30
N GLY A 63 -20.01 -5.12 19.55
CA GLY A 63 -20.59 -6.20 18.73
C GLY A 63 -19.87 -6.49 17.41
N LEU A 64 -18.61 -6.08 17.27
CA LEU A 64 -17.77 -6.35 16.10
C LEU A 64 -16.85 -7.55 16.33
N ASN A 65 -16.47 -8.20 15.22
CA ASN A 65 -15.50 -9.29 15.24
C ASN A 65 -14.09 -8.78 15.61
N MET A 66 -13.35 -9.61 16.33
CA MET A 66 -11.92 -9.38 16.59
C MET A 66 -11.12 -9.37 15.27
N LEU A 67 -10.13 -8.50 15.22
CA LEU A 67 -9.12 -8.45 14.16
C LEU A 67 -8.07 -9.53 14.41
N GLN A 68 -7.74 -10.26 13.36
CA GLN A 68 -6.59 -11.15 13.32
C GLN A 68 -5.32 -10.36 13.03
N LYS A 69 -4.22 -10.71 13.70
CA LYS A 69 -2.93 -10.07 13.48
C LYS A 69 -2.32 -10.56 12.15
N ASP A 70 -1.97 -9.64 11.28
CA ASP A 70 -1.16 -9.89 10.08
C ASP A 70 0.30 -9.54 10.42
N GLN A 71 1.21 -10.51 10.33
CA GLN A 71 2.66 -10.32 10.53
C GLN A 71 3.45 -10.40 9.20
N GLN A 72 2.77 -10.20 8.08
CA GLN A 72 3.34 -10.29 6.73
C GLN A 72 3.08 -8.97 5.99
N TYR A 73 2.25 -8.98 4.94
CA TYR A 73 2.14 -7.87 4.00
C TYR A 73 1.60 -6.60 4.65
N ALA A 74 0.52 -6.66 5.43
CA ALA A 74 -0.03 -5.45 6.03
C ALA A 74 0.95 -4.82 7.04
N SER A 75 1.69 -5.63 7.80
CA SER A 75 2.72 -5.10 8.70
C SER A 75 3.94 -4.57 7.95
N ALA A 76 4.39 -5.23 6.88
CA ALA A 76 5.48 -4.74 6.06
C ALA A 76 5.15 -3.37 5.42
N TYR A 77 3.94 -3.20 4.86
CA TYR A 77 3.50 -1.90 4.33
C TYR A 77 3.31 -0.83 5.41
N ALA A 78 2.88 -1.23 6.61
CA ALA A 78 2.76 -0.29 7.71
C ALA A 78 4.14 0.17 8.21
N VAL A 79 5.13 -0.72 8.27
CA VAL A 79 6.52 -0.37 8.63
C VAL A 79 7.12 0.58 7.60
N ASP A 80 7.00 0.27 6.31
CA ASP A 80 7.47 1.14 5.22
C ASP A 80 6.91 2.57 5.35
N HIS A 81 5.60 2.70 5.61
CA HIS A 81 4.99 4.02 5.85
C HIS A 81 5.46 4.68 7.15
N THR A 82 5.69 3.90 8.21
CA THR A 82 6.21 4.45 9.46
C THR A 82 7.65 4.96 9.31
N GLN A 83 8.49 4.27 8.54
CA GLN A 83 9.82 4.75 8.16
C GLN A 83 9.70 6.07 7.37
N TYR A 84 8.82 6.12 6.37
CA TYR A 84 8.53 7.35 5.62
C TYR A 84 8.13 8.53 6.53
N MET A 85 7.23 8.31 7.50
CA MET A 85 6.82 9.37 8.44
C MET A 85 7.97 9.83 9.35
N ILE A 86 8.85 8.91 9.77
CA ILE A 86 10.04 9.21 10.57
C ILE A 86 11.04 10.05 9.76
N GLU A 87 11.32 9.66 8.52
CA GLU A 87 12.23 10.36 7.61
C GLU A 87 11.76 11.79 7.33
N ASN A 88 10.46 11.94 7.07
CA ASN A 88 9.83 13.24 6.81
C ASN A 88 9.50 14.03 8.08
N ARG A 89 9.71 13.43 9.27
CA ARG A 89 9.42 14.01 10.59
C ARG A 89 7.98 14.54 10.70
N LYS A 90 7.03 13.83 10.09
CA LYS A 90 5.65 14.26 9.94
C LYS A 90 4.69 13.08 9.93
N ILE A 91 3.61 13.19 10.70
CA ILE A 91 2.48 12.27 10.61
C ILE A 91 1.66 12.59 9.36
N SER A 92 1.41 11.59 8.53
CA SER A 92 0.57 11.73 7.34
C SER A 92 -0.05 10.40 6.91
N HIS A 93 -1.04 10.51 6.02
CA HIS A 93 -1.59 9.38 5.27
C HIS A 93 -1.04 9.37 3.83
N ASP A 94 0.17 9.92 3.62
CA ASP A 94 0.76 9.99 2.29
C ASP A 94 0.89 8.57 1.71
N ASN A 95 0.71 8.48 0.38
CA ASN A 95 0.75 7.22 -0.37
C ASN A 95 -0.25 6.15 0.10
N PHE A 96 -1.26 6.50 0.90
CA PHE A 96 -2.25 5.52 1.40
C PHE A 96 -2.94 4.77 0.26
N SER A 97 -3.24 5.43 -0.86
CA SER A 97 -3.88 4.78 -2.02
C SER A 97 -3.04 3.64 -2.62
N GLU A 98 -1.72 3.70 -2.46
CA GLU A 98 -0.79 2.66 -2.91
C GLU A 98 -0.85 1.45 -1.98
N ARG A 99 -0.82 1.67 -0.66
CA ARG A 99 -1.02 0.60 0.33
C ARG A 99 -2.38 -0.08 0.18
N VAL A 100 -3.43 0.69 -0.12
CA VAL A 100 -4.75 0.16 -0.45
C VAL A 100 -4.67 -0.76 -1.67
N ARG A 101 -4.03 -0.32 -2.76
CA ARG A 101 -3.88 -1.12 -3.99
C ARG A 101 -3.09 -2.40 -3.71
N ALA A 102 -1.95 -2.29 -3.03
CA ALA A 102 -1.07 -3.41 -2.75
C ALA A 102 -1.73 -4.53 -1.91
N LEU A 103 -2.61 -4.16 -0.96
CA LEU A 103 -3.42 -5.12 -0.20
C LEU A 103 -4.61 -5.66 -1.01
N LYS A 104 -5.23 -4.84 -1.87
CA LYS A 104 -6.31 -5.27 -2.76
C LYS A 104 -5.83 -6.28 -3.81
N ASP A 105 -4.64 -6.09 -4.35
CA ASP A 105 -3.99 -7.03 -5.28
C ASP A 105 -3.72 -8.40 -4.61
N ARG A 106 -3.76 -8.44 -3.28
CA ARG A 106 -3.64 -9.64 -2.44
C ARG A 106 -4.98 -10.16 -1.92
N GLY A 107 -6.09 -9.66 -2.45
CA GLY A 107 -7.44 -10.14 -2.14
C GLY A 107 -8.17 -9.38 -1.04
N ALA A 108 -7.66 -8.24 -0.55
CA ALA A 108 -8.44 -7.41 0.35
C ALA A 108 -9.64 -6.76 -0.37
N ALA A 109 -10.83 -6.85 0.20
CA ALA A 109 -12.03 -6.15 -0.28
C ALA A 109 -12.05 -4.66 0.14
N SER A 110 -11.56 -4.35 1.33
CA SER A 110 -11.48 -2.99 1.88
C SER A 110 -10.27 -2.82 2.78
N VAL A 111 -9.71 -1.61 2.81
CA VAL A 111 -8.50 -1.27 3.57
C VAL A 111 -8.74 0.05 4.32
N GLY A 112 -8.25 0.15 5.55
CA GLY A 112 -8.27 1.34 6.38
C GLY A 112 -6.93 1.60 7.05
N GLU A 113 -6.72 2.81 7.56
CA GLU A 113 -5.50 3.20 8.25
C GLU A 113 -5.78 4.15 9.40
N ASN A 114 -5.08 3.93 10.51
CA ASN A 114 -4.86 4.94 11.54
C ASN A 114 -3.37 5.17 11.69
N VAL A 115 -2.98 6.42 11.98
CA VAL A 115 -1.61 6.80 12.30
C VAL A 115 -1.55 7.52 13.65
N GLY A 116 -0.37 7.55 14.28
CA GLY A 116 -0.17 8.20 15.58
C GLY A 116 1.30 8.52 15.84
N TYR A 117 1.56 9.42 16.81
CA TYR A 117 2.91 9.84 17.19
C TYR A 117 3.00 10.24 18.65
N GLY A 118 4.15 9.95 19.27
CA GLY A 118 4.54 10.50 20.57
C GLY A 118 3.91 9.84 21.79
N TYR A 119 3.04 8.84 21.59
CA TYR A 119 2.50 8.03 22.68
C TYR A 119 3.54 7.02 23.15
N THR A 120 3.64 6.82 24.46
CA THR A 120 4.53 5.82 25.07
C THR A 120 3.80 4.57 25.54
N GLU A 121 2.47 4.65 25.69
CA GLU A 121 1.60 3.59 26.18
C GLU A 121 0.49 3.29 25.17
N ALA A 122 0.25 2.00 24.91
CA ALA A 122 -0.81 1.54 24.02
C ALA A 122 -2.20 2.04 24.45
N GLN A 123 -2.48 2.01 25.77
CA GLN A 123 -3.75 2.50 26.32
C GLN A 123 -4.01 3.96 25.96
N SER A 124 -2.98 4.82 26.07
CA SER A 124 -3.10 6.24 25.76
C SER A 124 -3.35 6.48 24.27
N LEU A 125 -2.68 5.73 23.38
CA LEU A 125 -2.90 5.79 21.93
C LEU A 125 -4.32 5.34 21.56
N VAL A 126 -4.74 4.17 22.01
CA VAL A 126 -6.06 3.61 21.67
C VAL A 126 -7.18 4.50 22.22
N THR A 127 -7.03 5.03 23.44
CA THR A 127 -7.98 6.00 24.01
C THR A 127 -8.08 7.26 23.15
N ALA A 128 -6.94 7.79 22.67
CA ALA A 128 -6.94 8.96 21.79
C ALA A 128 -7.63 8.68 20.45
N TRP A 129 -7.39 7.51 19.83
CA TRP A 129 -8.09 7.11 18.61
C TRP A 129 -9.60 6.91 18.83
N LEU A 130 -10.02 6.30 19.94
CA LEU A 130 -11.44 6.13 20.26
C LEU A 130 -12.15 7.45 20.55
N ASN A 131 -11.44 8.45 21.09
CA ASN A 131 -11.99 9.79 21.30
C ASN A 131 -12.01 10.66 20.03
N SER A 132 -11.38 10.20 18.95
CA SER A 132 -11.38 10.90 17.66
C SER A 132 -12.40 10.27 16.71
N PRO A 133 -13.44 11.00 16.26
CA PRO A 133 -14.48 10.43 15.40
C PRO A 133 -13.98 9.81 14.09
N SER A 134 -12.91 10.35 13.49
CA SER A 134 -12.31 9.78 12.28
C SER A 134 -11.59 8.46 12.57
N HIS A 135 -10.71 8.42 13.57
CA HIS A 135 -9.96 7.21 13.91
C HIS A 135 -10.86 6.12 14.47
N LYS A 136 -11.84 6.48 15.31
CA LYS A 136 -12.85 5.55 15.84
C LYS A 136 -13.63 4.87 14.71
N ARG A 137 -14.04 5.62 13.67
CA ARG A 137 -14.73 5.06 12.51
C ARG A 137 -13.90 3.99 11.80
N VAL A 138 -12.58 4.16 11.74
CA VAL A 138 -11.67 3.15 11.17
C VAL A 138 -11.56 1.94 12.11
N LEU A 139 -11.38 2.14 13.42
CA LEU A 139 -11.34 1.06 14.41
C LEU A 139 -12.61 0.20 14.42
N GLU A 140 -13.77 0.81 14.14
CA GLU A 140 -15.08 0.15 14.08
C GLU A 140 -15.47 -0.33 12.67
N GLY A 141 -14.55 -0.24 11.70
CA GLY A 141 -14.78 -0.72 10.35
C GLY A 141 -14.97 -2.24 10.27
N GLN A 142 -15.65 -2.69 9.21
CA GLN A 142 -15.85 -4.11 8.89
C GLN A 142 -14.55 -4.70 8.33
N TYR A 143 -13.57 -4.89 9.20
CA TYR A 143 -12.27 -5.50 8.91
C TYR A 143 -12.12 -6.85 9.60
N THR A 144 -11.25 -7.70 9.06
CA THR A 144 -10.95 -9.04 9.59
C THR A 144 -9.51 -9.15 10.08
N HIS A 145 -8.61 -8.32 9.56
CA HIS A 145 -7.18 -8.37 9.85
C HIS A 145 -6.62 -6.97 10.13
N SER A 146 -5.49 -6.93 10.84
CA SER A 146 -4.73 -5.71 11.09
C SER A 146 -3.24 -5.96 11.08
N GLY A 147 -2.50 -5.06 10.43
CA GLY A 147 -1.03 -5.01 10.40
C GLY A 147 -0.50 -3.73 11.04
N PHE A 148 0.75 -3.76 11.49
CA PHE A 148 1.33 -2.72 12.33
C PHE A 148 2.72 -2.32 11.82
N GLY A 149 2.99 -1.01 11.93
CA GLY A 149 4.30 -0.40 11.76
C GLY A 149 4.56 0.51 12.94
N ILE A 150 5.28 0.02 13.95
CA ILE A 150 5.49 0.73 15.22
C ILE A 150 6.98 0.79 15.52
N MET A 151 7.55 1.98 15.54
CA MET A 151 8.99 2.17 15.73
C MET A 151 9.29 3.56 16.26
N LYS A 152 10.45 3.71 16.91
CA LYS A 152 10.92 4.98 17.47
C LYS A 152 11.78 5.73 16.46
N ASN A 153 11.65 7.04 16.42
CA ASN A 153 12.65 7.89 15.80
C ASN A 153 13.95 7.95 16.64
N SER A 154 14.96 8.66 16.16
CA SER A 154 16.23 8.86 16.87
C SER A 154 16.13 9.61 18.20
N GLN A 155 15.00 10.24 18.49
CA GLN A 155 14.70 10.93 19.75
C GLN A 155 13.93 10.01 20.73
N GLY A 156 13.70 8.74 20.37
CA GLY A 156 12.97 7.78 21.19
C GLY A 156 11.45 7.91 21.15
N GLN A 157 10.89 8.74 20.26
CA GLN A 157 9.45 8.96 20.13
C GLN A 157 8.86 7.97 19.14
N TYR A 158 7.80 7.26 19.54
CA TYR A 158 7.11 6.32 18.67
C TYR A 158 6.34 7.02 17.55
N TYR A 159 6.38 6.41 16.38
CA TYR A 159 5.42 6.58 15.29
C TYR A 159 4.64 5.28 15.13
N PHE A 160 3.37 5.42 14.74
CA PHE A 160 2.43 4.31 14.62
C PHE A 160 1.74 4.38 13.27
N THR A 161 1.73 3.27 12.56
CA THR A 161 0.80 2.99 11.46
C THR A 161 0.06 1.70 11.81
N GLN A 162 -1.26 1.74 11.82
CA GLN A 162 -2.11 0.55 11.92
C GLN A 162 -2.94 0.45 10.65
N LEU A 163 -2.67 -0.60 9.88
CA LEU A 163 -3.46 -0.96 8.71
C LEU A 163 -4.54 -1.96 9.11
N PHE A 164 -5.69 -1.84 8.44
CA PHE A 164 -6.82 -2.73 8.59
C PHE A 164 -7.23 -3.23 7.22
N TYR A 165 -7.61 -4.49 7.10
CA TYR A 165 -8.22 -4.99 5.87
C TYR A 165 -9.27 -6.06 6.11
N ARG A 166 -10.15 -6.24 5.12
CA ARG A 166 -11.13 -7.33 5.05
C ARG A 166 -10.84 -8.19 3.85
N ASN A 167 -10.87 -9.51 4.01
CA ASN A 167 -10.86 -10.44 2.88
C ASN A 167 -12.22 -10.50 2.18
#